data_AF-M8B2H6-F1
#
_entry.id   AF-M8B2H6-F1
#
_cell.length_a   1.000
_cell.length_b   1.000
_cell.length_c   1.000
_cell.angle_alpha   90.00
_cell.angle_beta   90.00
_cell.angle_gamma   90.00
#
_symmetry.space_group_name_H-M   'P 1'
#
loop_
_entity.id
_entity.type
_entity.pdbx_description
1 polymer ?
#
loop_
_entity_poly.entity_id
_entity_poly.type
_entity_poly.pdbx_seq_one_letter_code
_entity_poly.pdbx_strand_id
1 'polypeptide(L)' 'MSSSGGGGAGQQFRYTQTPSKVLHLRNLPWECTEEELVELCKPFGRIVNTKSGVGANRNQAFVEFDGLELNDWIF' A
#
# COMPACT_ATOMS: atom_id res chain seq x y z
N MET A 1 -38.27 20.77 15.93
CA MET A 1 -37.23 21.19 14.97
C MET A 1 -35.96 21.49 15.75
N SER A 2 -35.18 20.45 16.06
CA SER A 2 -33.89 20.62 16.70
C SER A 2 -32.91 19.70 16.00
N SER A 3 -32.13 20.33 15.13
CA SER A 3 -31.10 19.75 14.30
C SER A 3 -29.94 19.31 15.18
N SER A 4 -29.68 18.00 15.27
CA SER A 4 -28.40 17.48 15.75
C SER A 4 -27.64 16.95 14.54
N GLY A 5 -26.85 17.84 13.93
CA GLY A 5 -25.81 17.47 12.97
C GLY A 5 -24.73 16.68 13.70
N GLY A 6 -24.80 15.35 13.60
CA GLY A 6 -23.78 14.42 14.07
C GLY A 6 -22.69 14.29 13.01
N GLY A 7 -21.46 14.64 13.39
CA GLY A 7 -20.31 14.87 12.53
C GLY A 7 -20.03 13.78 11.49
N GLY A 8 -19.76 14.25 10.28
CA GLY A 8 -19.04 13.45 9.30
C GLY A 8 -17.70 13.06 9.88
N ALA A 9 -17.54 11.78 10.19
CA ALA A 9 -16.24 11.16 10.41
C ALA A 9 -15.48 11.20 9.08
N GLY A 10 -14.94 12.37 8.74
CA GLY A 10 -13.83 12.46 7.82
C GLY A 10 -12.74 11.59 8.40
N GLN A 11 -12.38 10.52 7.68
CA GLN A 11 -11.26 9.68 8.01
C GLN A 11 -10.01 10.56 8.10
N GLN A 12 -9.70 11.04 9.31
CA GLN A 12 -8.38 11.54 9.66
C GLN A 12 -7.45 10.36 9.45
N PHE A 13 -6.81 10.30 8.29
CA PHE A 13 -5.59 9.53 8.09
C PHE A 13 -4.61 10.06 9.14
N ARG A 14 -4.56 9.36 10.27
CA ARG A 14 -3.71 9.71 11.39
C ARG A 14 -2.29 9.60 10.88
N TYR A 15 -1.63 10.75 10.73
CA TYR A 15 -0.19 10.90 10.47
C TYR A 15 0.72 10.22 11.52
N THR A 16 0.15 9.42 12.44
CA THR A 16 0.84 8.61 13.44
C THR A 16 0.80 7.11 13.13
N GLN A 17 0.28 6.69 11.97
CA GLN A 17 0.44 5.30 11.55
C GLN A 17 1.87 5.13 11.02
N THR A 18 2.66 4.32 11.73
CA THR A 18 3.93 3.81 11.24
C THR A 18 3.73 3.35 9.81
N PRO A 19 4.47 3.91 8.83
CA PRO A 19 4.13 3.69 7.45
C PRO A 19 4.33 2.20 7.13
N SER A 20 3.29 1.58 6.57
CA SER A 20 3.32 0.16 6.24
C SER A 20 4.39 -0.09 5.18
N LYS A 21 5.24 -1.08 5.44
CA LYS A 21 6.24 -1.56 4.48
C LYS A 21 5.61 -2.36 3.34
N VAL A 22 4.33 -2.70 3.44
CA VAL A 22 3.58 -3.48 2.46
C VAL A 22 2.67 -2.55 1.65
N LEU A 23 2.90 -2.50 0.33
CA LEU A 23 2.02 -1.89 -0.65
C LEU A 23 1.00 -2.91 -1.15
N HIS A 24 -0.28 -2.55 -1.11
CA HIS A 24 -1.37 -3.33 -1.70
C HIS A 24 -1.73 -2.73 -3.06
N LEU A 25 -1.43 -3.47 -4.12
CA LEU A 25 -1.73 -3.11 -5.48
C LEU A 25 -3.05 -3.78 -5.88
N ARG A 26 -4.01 -2.97 -6.33
CA ARG A 26 -5.31 -3.41 -6.85
C ARG A 26 -5.41 -3.12 -8.33
N ASN A 27 -6.29 -3.85 -9.02
CA ASN A 27 -6.58 -3.66 -10.43
C ASN A 27 -5.42 -4.03 -11.36
N LEU A 28 -4.63 -5.03 -10.95
CA LEU A 28 -3.55 -5.58 -11.76
C LEU A 28 -4.12 -6.46 -12.89
N PRO A 29 -3.46 -6.50 -14.06
CA PRO A 29 -3.82 -7.41 -15.13
C PRO A 29 -3.65 -8.87 -14.67
N TRP A 30 -4.44 -9.77 -15.24
CA TRP A 30 -4.37 -11.22 -14.95
C TRP A 30 -2.97 -11.80 -15.20
N GLU A 31 -2.26 -11.24 -16.18
CA GLU A 31 -0.92 -11.66 -16.61
C GLU A 31 0.21 -10.98 -15.81
N CYS A 32 -0.13 -10.21 -14.76
CA CYS A 32 0.86 -9.55 -13.93
C CYS A 32 1.72 -10.59 -13.19
N THR A 33 2.99 -10.69 -13.59
CA THR A 33 3.97 -11.56 -12.94
C THR A 33 4.68 -10.83 -11.81
N GLU A 34 5.38 -11.60 -10.99
CA GLU A 34 6.22 -11.05 -9.94
C GLU A 34 7.38 -10.22 -10.49
N GLU A 35 7.91 -10.58 -11.67
CA GLU A 35 9.00 -9.87 -12.34
C GLU A 35 8.61 -8.44 -12.69
N GLU A 36 7.43 -8.26 -13.29
CA GLU A 36 6.87 -6.93 -13.62
C GLU A 36 6.65 -6.10 -12.35
N LEU A 37 6.11 -6.72 -11.28
CA LEU A 37 5.96 -6.08 -9.98
C LEU A 37 7.31 -5.63 -9.44
N VAL A 38 8.33 -6.47 -9.56
CA VAL A 38 9.69 -6.14 -9.12
C VAL A 38 10.26 -4.99 -9.93
N GLU A 39 10.14 -4.99 -11.26
CA GLU A 39 10.62 -3.89 -12.11
C GLU A 39 9.91 -2.57 -11.83
N LEU A 40 8.59 -2.60 -11.65
CA LEU A 40 7.79 -1.43 -11.29
C LEU A 40 8.15 -0.90 -9.90
N CYS A 41 8.42 -1.80 -8.95
CA CYS A 41 8.71 -1.44 -7.56
C CYS A 41 10.22 -1.17 -7.30
N LYS A 42 11.11 -1.57 -8.22
CA LYS A 42 12.56 -1.34 -8.18
C LYS A 42 12.95 0.13 -7.92
N PRO A 43 12.34 1.15 -8.56
CA PRO A 43 12.65 2.55 -8.25
C PRO A 43 12.13 3.01 -6.88
N PHE A 44 11.16 2.31 -6.29
CA PHE A 44 10.57 2.67 -4.99
C PHE A 44 11.40 2.15 -3.81
N GLY A 45 12.25 1.16 -4.04
CA GLY A 45 13.19 0.65 -3.04
C GLY A 45 13.45 -0.83 -3.18
N ARG A 46 14.15 -1.39 -2.19
CA ARG A 46 14.43 -2.81 -2.13
C ARG A 46 13.20 -3.58 -1.71
N ILE A 47 12.75 -4.46 -2.60
CA ILE A 47 11.62 -5.36 -2.37
C ILE A 47 12.13 -6.58 -1.60
N VAL A 48 11.46 -6.92 -0.51
CA VAL A 48 11.78 -8.11 0.31
C VAL A 48 10.80 -9.23 0.11
N ASN A 49 9.55 -8.91 -0.25
CA ASN A 49 8.54 -9.92 -0.50
C ASN A 49 7.55 -9.45 -1.56
N THR A 50 7.10 -10.37 -2.38
CA THR A 50 6.11 -10.11 -3.43
C THR A 50 5.13 -11.25 -3.45
N LYS A 51 3.87 -10.90 -3.65
CA LYS A 51 2.80 -11.89 -3.76
C LYS A 51 1.83 -11.42 -4.81
N SER A 52 1.95 -11.97 -6.01
CA SER A 52 1.02 -11.77 -7.12
C SER A 52 -0.16 -12.76 -7.03
N GLY A 53 -1.24 -12.47 -7.75
CA GLY A 53 -2.37 -13.38 -7.90
C GLY A 53 -3.22 -13.57 -6.64
N VAL A 54 -3.34 -12.54 -5.80
CA VAL A 54 -4.16 -12.60 -4.58
C VAL A 54 -5.63 -12.30 -4.88
N GLY A 55 -6.52 -13.04 -4.22
CA GLY A 55 -7.97 -12.95 -4.39
C GLY A 55 -8.52 -13.80 -5.54
N ALA A 56 -9.84 -13.95 -5.59
CA ALA A 56 -10.52 -14.83 -6.56
C ALA A 56 -10.21 -14.47 -8.03
N ASN A 57 -9.99 -13.18 -8.30
CA ASN A 57 -9.74 -12.67 -9.65
C ASN A 57 -8.26 -12.52 -9.98
N ARG A 58 -7.34 -12.91 -9.07
CA ARG A 58 -5.89 -12.73 -9.23
C ARG A 58 -5.45 -11.30 -9.60
N ASN A 59 -6.29 -10.31 -9.31
CA ASN A 59 -6.10 -8.91 -9.70
C ASN A 59 -5.49 -8.04 -8.59
N GLN A 60 -4.93 -8.69 -7.57
CA GLN A 60 -4.30 -8.03 -6.43
C GLN A 60 -2.89 -8.59 -6.24
N ALA A 61 -1.99 -7.70 -5.83
CA ALA A 61 -0.68 -8.09 -5.37
C ALA A 61 -0.28 -7.34 -4.11
N PHE A 62 0.59 -7.97 -3.34
CA PHE A 62 1.21 -7.36 -2.17
C PHE A 62 2.70 -7.30 -2.42
N VAL A 63 3.29 -6.14 -2.18
CA VAL A 63 4.73 -5.91 -2.29
C VAL A 63 5.22 -5.37 -0.97
N GLU A 64 6.10 -6.10 -0.30
CA GLU A 64 6.77 -5.69 0.91
C GLU A 64 8.15 -5.15 0.57
N PHE A 65 8.48 -4.01 1.17
CA PHE A 65 9.77 -3.34 1.03
C PHE A 65 10.60 -3.46 2.31
N ASP A 66 11.92 -3.52 2.16
CA ASP A 66 12.90 -3.72 3.26
C ASP A 66 12.73 -2.69 4.38
N GLY A 67 12.42 -1.46 3.99
CA GLY A 67 11.94 -0.44 4.91
C GLY A 67 11.87 0.91 4.23
N LEU A 68 10.82 1.66 4.58
CA LEU A 68 10.96 3.09 4.67
C LEU A 68 11.97 3.31 5.79
N GLU A 69 13.22 3.58 5.44
CA GLU A 69 14.19 4.03 6.42
C GLU A 69 13.65 5.36 6.95
N LEU A 70 12.96 5.28 8.09
CA LEU A 70 12.42 6.40 8.85
C LEU A 70 13.54 7.34 9.35
N ASN A 71 14.80 7.05 9.01
CA ASN A 71 16.00 7.75 9.42
C ASN A 71 16.29 9.00 8.58
N ASP A 72 15.62 9.19 7.42
CA ASP A 72 15.77 10.39 6.58
C ASP A 72 14.69 11.46 6.81
N TRP A 73 13.72 11.20 7.71
CA TRP A 73 12.58 12.10 7.96
C TRP A 73 12.67 12.87 9.29
N ILE A 74 13.83 12.83 9.96
CA ILE A 74 14.15 13.71 11.09
C ILE A 74 15.15 14.76 10.60
N PHE A 75 14.64 15.76 9.87
CA PHE A 75 15.27 17.07 9.74
C PHE A 75 14.30 18.12 10.30
#